data_AF-X1UB05-F1
#
_entry.id   AF-X1UB05-F1
#
_cell.length_a   1.000
_cell.length_b   1.000
_cell.length_c   1.000
_cell.angle_alpha   90.00
_cell.angle_beta   90.00
_cell.angle_gamma   90.00
#
_symmetry.space_group_name_H-M   'P 1'
#
loop_
_entity.id
_entity.type
_entity.pdbx_description
1 polymer ?
#
loop_
_entity_poly.entity_id
_entity_poly.type
_entity_poly.pdbx_seq_one_letter_code
_entity_poly.pdbx_strand_id
1 'polypeptide(L)'
;DPYYKTMGLGTKIFLGGGIGFIAWQGTQHAPNVPRGDNGVPRRPAGTLAVIGDLKQMNPQWLVGTSMLGYGCTITVGIGIPIPILSEEILNYTAVSDAGILAPIVDYSEAYPQRKPDILGEVSYAQLKSGTIEVKGKEVPTASLSSYPKAVEIAKTLRDWIQKGQFLLTEPVAPLPGVESGIVITSLEERPIREP
;
A
#
# COMPACT_ATOMS: atom_id res chain seq x y z
N ASP A 1 2.83 -9.37 1.58
CA ASP A 1 4.20 -9.49 2.10
C ASP A 1 4.40 -8.58 3.32
N PRO A 2 3.92 -9.00 4.51
CA PRO A 2 3.95 -8.17 5.71
C PRO A 2 5.37 -7.74 6.14
N TYR A 3 6.38 -8.56 5.86
CA TYR A 3 7.77 -8.37 6.29
C TYR A 3 8.74 -8.12 5.13
N TYR A 4 8.23 -7.78 3.94
CA TYR A 4 9.05 -7.45 2.76
C TYR A 4 10.04 -8.57 2.36
N LYS A 5 9.65 -9.83 2.55
CA LYS A 5 10.50 -11.01 2.31
C LYS A 5 10.61 -11.40 0.83
N THR A 6 9.63 -11.01 0.03
CA THR A 6 9.49 -11.45 -1.37
C THR A 6 9.70 -10.34 -2.38
N MET A 7 9.51 -9.08 -1.96
CA MET A 7 9.66 -7.91 -2.81
C MET A 7 10.81 -7.02 -2.34
N GLY A 8 11.55 -6.53 -3.32
CA GLY A 8 12.73 -5.68 -3.14
C GLY A 8 13.08 -4.94 -4.41
N LEU A 9 14.25 -4.29 -4.43
CA LEU A 9 14.73 -3.56 -5.60
C LEU A 9 14.84 -4.50 -6.80
N GLY A 10 14.40 -4.04 -7.98
CA GLY A 10 14.43 -4.83 -9.21
C GLY A 10 13.32 -5.88 -9.34
N THR A 11 12.42 -5.99 -8.36
CA THR A 11 11.22 -6.84 -8.50
C THR A 11 10.37 -6.32 -9.66
N LYS A 12 10.08 -7.18 -10.64
CA LYS A 12 9.17 -6.85 -11.75
C LYS A 12 7.74 -6.75 -11.25
N ILE A 13 7.03 -5.75 -11.75
CA ILE A 13 5.64 -5.49 -11.39
C ILE A 13 4.82 -5.15 -12.63
N PHE A 14 3.50 -5.33 -12.53
CA PHE A 14 2.55 -4.65 -13.40
C PHE A 14 2.48 -3.18 -12.97
N LEU A 15 2.74 -2.27 -13.90
CA LEU A 15 2.68 -0.83 -13.65
C LEU A 15 1.99 -0.12 -14.81
N GLY A 16 0.81 0.43 -14.56
CA GLY A 16 0.06 1.21 -15.55
C GLY A 16 -0.30 0.43 -16.82
N GLY A 17 -0.40 -0.90 -16.77
CA GLY A 17 -0.65 -1.72 -17.97
C GLY A 17 0.60 -2.23 -18.69
N GLY A 18 1.78 -1.76 -18.28
CA GLY A 18 3.06 -2.25 -18.76
C GLY A 18 3.84 -3.01 -17.68
N ILE A 19 5.10 -3.31 -17.98
CA ILE A 19 6.06 -3.85 -17.02
C ILE A 19 6.81 -2.69 -16.37
N GLY A 20 6.81 -2.66 -15.04
CA GLY A 20 7.63 -1.77 -14.23
C GLY A 20 8.49 -2.54 -13.25
N PHE A 21 9.22 -1.79 -12.43
CA PHE A 21 10.12 -2.32 -11.41
C PHE A 21 9.98 -1.53 -10.11
N ILE A 22 10.20 -2.20 -8.99
CA ILE A 22 10.49 -1.52 -7.72
C ILE A 22 11.89 -0.93 -7.82
N ALA A 23 11.99 0.39 -7.76
CA ALA A 23 13.24 1.12 -7.86
C ALA A 23 13.91 1.31 -6.49
N TRP A 24 13.10 1.51 -5.45
CA TRP A 24 13.57 1.77 -4.07
C TRP A 24 12.41 1.70 -3.07
N GLN A 25 12.67 1.94 -1.79
CA GLN A 25 11.63 2.35 -0.85
C GLN A 25 11.16 3.80 -1.14
N GLY A 26 9.88 4.08 -0.91
CA GLY A 26 9.36 5.45 -0.98
C GLY A 26 9.70 6.25 0.28
N THR A 27 9.49 7.57 0.24
CA THR A 27 9.83 8.48 1.35
C THR A 27 9.03 8.22 2.63
N GLN A 28 7.83 7.65 2.51
CA GLN A 28 6.97 7.27 3.64
C GLN A 28 7.17 5.81 4.08
N HIS A 29 8.30 5.18 3.71
CA HIS A 29 8.58 3.81 4.11
C HIS A 29 8.95 3.75 5.61
N ALA A 30 8.06 3.13 6.39
CA ALA A 30 8.03 3.07 7.84
C ALA A 30 7.83 1.62 8.30
N PRO A 31 8.84 0.73 8.25
CA PRO A 31 8.63 -0.69 8.48
C PRO A 31 8.33 -1.02 9.95
N ASN A 32 8.78 -0.17 10.87
CA ASN A 32 8.65 -0.31 12.32
C ASN A 32 7.32 0.27 12.86
N VAL A 33 6.20 -0.36 12.49
CA VAL A 33 4.88 -0.03 13.01
C VAL A 33 4.25 -1.19 13.77
N PRO A 34 3.23 -0.95 14.63
CA PRO A 34 2.51 -2.02 15.29
C PRO A 34 1.94 -3.04 14.29
N ARG A 35 2.01 -4.32 14.67
CA ARG A 35 1.54 -5.47 13.88
C ARG A 35 0.62 -6.33 14.72
N GLY A 36 -0.30 -7.04 14.06
CA GLY A 36 -1.10 -8.08 14.70
C GLY A 36 -0.29 -9.36 14.91
N ASP A 37 -0.88 -10.34 15.60
CA ASP A 37 -0.26 -11.65 15.84
C ASP A 37 0.04 -12.41 14.53
N ASN A 38 -0.69 -12.09 13.46
CA ASN A 38 -0.47 -12.60 12.11
C ASN A 38 0.62 -11.83 11.31
N GLY A 39 1.30 -10.87 11.95
CA GLY A 39 2.35 -10.04 11.36
C GLY A 39 1.88 -8.90 10.46
N VAL A 40 0.59 -8.79 10.19
CA VAL A 40 0.02 -7.74 9.33
C VAL A 40 0.22 -6.37 9.99
N PRO A 41 0.75 -5.37 9.26
CA PRO A 41 0.85 -4.01 9.80
C PRO A 41 -0.53 -3.45 10.14
N ARG A 42 -0.66 -2.84 11.32
CA ARG A 42 -1.87 -2.16 11.79
C ARG A 42 -1.86 -0.67 11.45
N ARG A 43 -0.79 -0.17 10.84
CA ARG A 43 -0.60 1.21 10.37
C ARG A 43 0.08 1.17 8.99
N PRO A 44 0.03 2.27 8.21
CA PRO A 44 0.83 2.40 7.00
C PRO A 44 2.31 2.10 7.29
N ALA A 45 2.89 1.16 6.54
CA ALA A 45 4.21 0.63 6.83
C ALA A 45 5.13 0.69 5.60
N GLY A 46 4.81 -0.10 4.57
CA GLY A 46 5.63 -0.19 3.37
C GLY A 46 5.22 0.85 2.34
N THR A 47 6.15 1.72 1.96
CA THR A 47 6.02 2.56 0.76
C THR A 47 7.04 2.12 -0.28
N LEU A 48 6.63 2.00 -1.54
CA LEU A 48 7.48 1.65 -2.67
C LEU A 48 7.71 2.86 -3.58
N ALA A 49 8.93 3.02 -4.06
CA ALA A 49 9.24 3.82 -5.23
C ALA A 49 9.30 2.87 -6.44
N VAL A 50 8.56 3.17 -7.50
CA VAL A 50 8.46 2.33 -8.70
C VAL A 50 8.85 3.12 -9.94
N ILE A 51 9.36 2.42 -10.95
CA ILE A 51 9.77 2.99 -12.23
C ILE A 51 9.26 2.12 -13.38
N GLY A 52 8.90 2.73 -14.50
CA GLY A 52 8.47 2.02 -15.70
C GLY A 52 8.45 2.92 -16.93
N ASP A 53 8.38 2.29 -18.11
CA ASP A 53 8.31 2.98 -19.39
C ASP A 53 6.87 3.39 -19.70
N LEU A 54 6.61 4.70 -19.68
CA LEU A 54 5.30 5.27 -19.95
C LEU A 54 4.75 4.90 -21.34
N LYS A 55 5.63 4.63 -22.32
CA LYS A 55 5.23 4.26 -23.70
C LYS A 55 4.54 2.89 -23.78
N GLN A 56 4.75 2.04 -22.78
CA GLN A 56 4.15 0.70 -22.69
C GLN A 56 2.89 0.69 -21.81
N MET A 57 2.58 1.81 -21.17
CA MET A 57 1.42 1.92 -20.29
C MET A 57 0.14 2.16 -21.09
N ASN A 58 -0.99 1.84 -20.49
CA ASN A 58 -2.31 1.97 -21.08
C ASN A 58 -3.14 2.96 -20.26
N PRO A 59 -3.82 3.93 -20.91
CA PRO A 59 -4.61 4.95 -20.24
C PRO A 59 -5.74 4.38 -19.37
N GLN A 60 -6.18 3.14 -19.57
CA GLN A 60 -7.15 2.50 -18.67
C GLN A 60 -6.60 2.27 -17.24
N TRP A 61 -5.27 2.20 -17.10
CA TRP A 61 -4.56 1.95 -15.84
C TRP A 61 -3.78 3.16 -15.34
N LEU A 62 -3.71 4.23 -16.13
CA LEU A 62 -2.98 5.44 -15.79
C LEU A 62 -3.85 6.65 -16.14
N VAL A 63 -4.60 7.14 -15.14
CA VAL A 63 -5.68 8.10 -15.34
C VAL A 63 -5.43 9.34 -14.49
N GLY A 64 -5.48 10.52 -15.10
CA GLY A 64 -5.54 11.79 -14.37
C GLY A 64 -6.87 11.90 -13.63
N THR A 65 -6.83 12.22 -12.35
CA THR A 65 -8.00 12.30 -11.46
C THR A 65 -7.94 13.57 -10.61
N SER A 66 -9.06 13.93 -10.00
CA SER A 66 -9.12 15.05 -9.04
C SER A 66 -9.83 14.56 -7.79
N MET A 67 -9.23 14.82 -6.64
CA MET A 67 -9.79 14.52 -5.34
C MET A 67 -10.18 15.84 -4.67
N LEU A 68 -11.45 15.98 -4.28
CA LEU A 68 -11.94 17.18 -3.61
C LEU A 68 -11.12 17.45 -2.34
N GLY A 69 -10.62 18.68 -2.20
CA GLY A 69 -9.77 19.09 -1.08
C GLY A 69 -8.30 18.68 -1.17
N TYR A 70 -7.93 17.77 -2.09
CA TYR A 70 -6.54 17.36 -2.33
C TYR A 70 -5.99 17.90 -3.66
N GLY A 71 -6.84 18.01 -4.68
CA GLY A 71 -6.52 18.57 -5.99
C GLY A 71 -6.20 17.51 -7.05
N CYS A 72 -5.45 17.93 -8.07
CA CYS A 72 -5.05 17.07 -9.19
C CYS A 72 -4.16 15.91 -8.70
N THR A 73 -4.51 14.70 -9.11
CA THR A 73 -3.79 13.47 -8.75
C THR A 73 -3.81 12.48 -9.90
N ILE A 74 -3.12 11.35 -9.76
CA ILE A 74 -3.08 10.29 -10.76
C ILE A 74 -3.46 8.96 -10.13
N THR A 75 -4.36 8.24 -10.79
CA THR A 75 -4.71 6.86 -10.44
C THR A 75 -3.85 5.93 -11.27
N VAL A 76 -3.05 5.11 -10.58
CA VAL A 76 -2.09 4.18 -11.21
C VAL A 76 -2.46 2.75 -10.84
N GLY A 77 -2.66 1.90 -11.85
CA GLY A 77 -2.81 0.46 -11.69
C GLY A 77 -1.47 -0.18 -11.34
N ILE A 78 -1.40 -0.84 -10.18
CA ILE A 78 -0.21 -1.54 -9.70
C ILE A 78 -0.59 -2.98 -9.38
N GLY A 79 0.24 -3.92 -9.81
CA GLY A 79 0.13 -5.34 -9.46
C GLY A 79 1.50 -5.92 -9.18
N ILE A 80 1.66 -6.56 -8.02
CA ILE A 80 2.94 -7.12 -7.59
C ILE A 80 2.75 -8.63 -7.40
N PRO A 81 3.48 -9.49 -8.12
CA PRO A 81 3.40 -10.92 -7.91
C PRO A 81 4.11 -11.28 -6.58
N ILE A 82 3.49 -12.12 -5.78
CA ILE A 82 4.10 -12.68 -4.56
C ILE A 82 4.47 -14.14 -4.84
N PRO A 83 5.75 -14.46 -5.08
CA PRO A 83 6.18 -15.85 -5.26
C PRO A 83 6.04 -16.62 -3.94
N ILE A 84 5.38 -17.78 -3.98
CA ILE A 84 5.26 -18.66 -2.81
C ILE A 84 6.54 -19.47 -2.68
N LEU A 85 7.51 -18.94 -1.93
CA LEU A 85 8.83 -19.54 -1.76
C LEU A 85 8.96 -20.43 -0.52
N SER A 86 7.99 -20.34 0.41
CA SER A 86 7.94 -21.13 1.64
C SER A 86 6.52 -21.19 2.19
N GLU A 87 6.29 -22.10 3.13
CA GLU A 87 5.02 -22.19 3.90
C GLU A 87 4.72 -20.89 4.65
N GLU A 88 5.75 -20.20 5.12
CA GLU A 88 5.62 -18.92 5.80
C GLU A 88 5.05 -17.84 4.86
N ILE A 89 5.57 -17.74 3.62
CA ILE A 89 5.03 -16.81 2.62
C ILE A 89 3.59 -17.19 2.25
N LEU A 90 3.29 -18.49 2.12
CA LEU A 90 1.92 -18.95 1.89
C LEU A 90 0.97 -18.44 2.98
N ASN A 91 1.34 -18.62 4.25
CA ASN A 91 0.55 -18.14 5.39
C ASN A 91 0.32 -16.63 5.34
N TYR A 92 1.33 -15.84 4.97
CA TYR A 92 1.19 -14.38 4.80
C TYR A 92 0.28 -13.96 3.64
N THR A 93 0.06 -14.82 2.65
CA THR A 93 -0.89 -14.56 1.56
C THR A 93 -2.30 -15.08 1.82
N ALA A 94 -2.47 -15.93 2.84
CA ALA A 94 -3.75 -16.54 3.19
C ALA A 94 -4.60 -15.72 4.17
N VAL A 95 -4.17 -14.51 4.54
CA VAL A 95 -4.88 -13.65 5.49
C VAL A 95 -6.20 -13.17 4.90
N SER A 96 -7.30 -13.41 5.62
CA SER A 96 -8.64 -12.95 5.24
C SER A 96 -8.84 -11.46 5.56
N ASP A 97 -9.84 -10.85 4.94
CA ASP A 97 -10.20 -9.43 5.20
C ASP A 97 -10.49 -9.14 6.68
N ALA A 98 -10.94 -10.13 7.46
CA ALA A 98 -11.18 -9.98 8.90
C ALA A 98 -9.87 -9.87 9.70
N GLY A 99 -8.77 -10.44 9.20
CA GLY A 99 -7.45 -10.40 9.82
C GLY A 99 -6.59 -9.20 9.41
N ILE A 100 -7.10 -8.31 8.57
CA ILE A 100 -6.40 -7.09 8.14
C ILE A 100 -7.04 -5.90 8.84
N LEU A 101 -6.34 -5.32 9.82
CA LEU A 101 -6.81 -4.17 10.59
C LEU A 101 -6.23 -2.87 10.04
N ALA A 102 -7.08 -1.85 9.93
CA ALA A 102 -6.71 -0.51 9.52
C ALA A 102 -7.06 0.51 10.62
N PRO A 103 -6.24 1.57 10.78
CA PRO A 103 -6.54 2.64 11.72
C PRO A 103 -7.65 3.55 11.19
N ILE A 104 -8.54 4.01 12.08
CA ILE A 104 -9.47 5.09 11.79
C ILE A 104 -8.77 6.41 12.15
N VAL A 105 -8.48 7.23 11.15
CA VAL A 105 -7.73 8.49 11.30
C VAL A 105 -8.66 9.67 11.06
N ASP A 106 -8.63 10.65 11.95
CA ASP A 106 -9.34 11.92 11.75
C ASP A 106 -8.50 12.88 10.90
N TYR A 107 -8.96 13.15 9.68
CA TYR A 107 -8.32 14.09 8.76
C TYR A 107 -8.64 15.57 9.02
N SER A 108 -9.57 15.88 9.92
CA SER A 108 -9.97 17.25 10.24
C SER A 108 -9.04 17.93 11.25
N GLU A 109 -8.73 17.24 12.36
CA GLU A 109 -7.91 17.80 13.43
C GLU A 109 -6.67 16.97 13.72
N ALA A 110 -6.82 15.65 13.93
CA ALA A 110 -5.72 14.82 14.38
C ALA A 110 -4.58 14.73 13.36
N TYR A 111 -4.89 14.45 12.09
CA TYR A 111 -3.90 14.30 11.04
C TYR A 111 -3.14 15.60 10.74
N PRO A 112 -3.78 16.77 10.50
CA PRO A 112 -3.05 18.01 10.25
C PRO A 112 -2.18 18.46 11.43
N GLN A 113 -2.61 18.17 12.65
CA GLN A 113 -1.87 18.52 13.87
C GLN A 113 -0.88 17.44 14.33
N ARG A 114 -0.71 16.36 13.55
CA ARG A 114 0.19 15.23 13.87
C ARG A 114 -0.09 14.63 15.26
N LYS A 115 -1.34 14.63 15.70
CA LYS A 115 -1.73 13.99 16.96
C LYS A 115 -1.65 12.47 16.80
N PRO A 116 -1.11 11.72 17.77
CA PRO A 116 -0.91 10.27 17.67
C PRO A 116 -2.21 9.46 17.74
N ASP A 117 -3.36 10.13 17.80
CA ASP A 117 -4.63 9.53 18.16
C ASP A 117 -5.31 8.89 16.95
N ILE A 118 -5.64 7.61 17.08
CA ILE A 118 -6.56 6.91 16.17
C ILE A 118 -7.91 6.78 16.86
N LEU A 119 -9.00 6.91 16.12
CA LEU A 119 -10.35 6.78 16.69
C LEU A 119 -10.70 5.33 17.02
N GLY A 120 -9.91 4.38 16.51
CA GLY A 120 -10.10 2.95 16.65
C GLY A 120 -9.43 2.19 15.52
N GLU A 121 -9.65 0.87 15.50
CA GLU A 121 -9.25 0.01 14.39
C GLU A 121 -10.46 -0.71 13.84
N VAL A 122 -10.40 -0.98 12.54
CA VAL A 122 -11.48 -1.64 11.82
C VAL A 122 -10.89 -2.65 10.85
N SER A 123 -11.56 -3.78 10.69
CA SER A 123 -11.12 -4.80 9.73
C SER A 123 -11.50 -4.43 8.30
N TYR A 124 -10.74 -4.92 7.32
CA TYR A 124 -11.12 -4.79 5.91
C TYR A 124 -12.46 -5.46 5.60
N ALA A 125 -12.86 -6.49 6.35
CA ALA A 125 -14.17 -7.13 6.21
C ALA A 125 -15.31 -6.15 6.54
N GLN A 126 -15.16 -5.37 7.62
CA GLN A 126 -16.11 -4.31 7.99
C GLN A 126 -16.05 -3.13 7.01
N LEU A 127 -14.85 -2.73 6.56
CA LEU A 127 -14.76 -1.68 5.53
C LEU A 127 -15.49 -2.08 4.24
N LYS A 128 -15.45 -3.37 3.88
CA LYS A 128 -16.13 -3.93 2.70
C LYS A 128 -17.64 -4.14 2.90
N SER A 129 -18.17 -4.12 4.14
CA SER A 129 -19.63 -4.20 4.35
C SER A 129 -20.35 -2.89 4.03
N GLY A 130 -19.63 -1.78 3.85
CA GLY A 130 -20.17 -0.48 3.42
C GLY A 130 -20.50 0.49 4.56
N THR A 131 -20.47 0.03 5.81
CA THR A 131 -20.70 0.85 7.00
C THR A 131 -19.87 0.34 8.18
N ILE A 132 -19.45 1.26 9.05
CA ILE A 132 -18.71 1.00 10.29
C ILE A 132 -19.26 1.86 11.43
N GLU A 133 -19.01 1.47 12.67
CA GLU A 133 -19.36 2.29 13.83
C GLU A 133 -18.13 3.08 14.33
N VAL A 134 -18.27 4.39 14.48
CA VAL A 134 -17.24 5.27 15.05
C VAL A 134 -17.88 6.11 16.14
N LYS A 135 -17.44 5.93 17.40
CA LYS A 135 -17.96 6.66 18.57
C LYS A 135 -19.50 6.58 18.70
N GLY A 136 -20.09 5.40 18.52
CA GLY A 136 -21.54 5.20 18.63
C GLY A 136 -22.35 5.68 17.42
N LYS A 137 -21.69 6.08 16.33
CA LYS A 137 -22.35 6.54 15.10
C LYS A 137 -22.01 5.63 13.94
N GLU A 138 -23.02 5.28 13.16
CA GLU A 138 -22.83 4.57 11.89
C GLU A 138 -22.29 5.53 10.83
N VAL A 139 -21.22 5.13 10.16
CA VAL A 139 -20.50 5.92 9.15
C VAL A 139 -20.35 5.07 7.88
N PRO A 140 -20.73 5.58 6.69
CA PRO A 140 -20.54 4.85 5.45
C PRO A 140 -19.06 4.77 5.07
N THR A 141 -18.67 3.65 4.47
CA THR A 141 -17.31 3.42 3.97
C THR A 141 -17.29 3.41 2.45
N ALA A 142 -16.22 3.95 1.86
CA ALA A 142 -15.95 3.88 0.44
C ALA A 142 -14.45 3.69 0.21
N SER A 143 -14.09 2.95 -0.83
CA SER A 143 -12.68 2.72 -1.19
C SER A 143 -12.16 3.81 -2.12
N LEU A 144 -10.89 4.20 -1.91
CA LEU A 144 -10.16 5.05 -2.87
C LEU A 144 -9.69 4.29 -4.11
N SER A 145 -9.63 2.95 -4.02
CA SER A 145 -9.24 2.08 -5.12
C SER A 145 -10.41 1.22 -5.61
N SER A 146 -10.36 0.81 -6.87
CA SER A 146 -11.37 -0.04 -7.48
C SER A 146 -11.00 -1.52 -7.31
N TYR A 147 -11.79 -2.24 -6.51
CA TYR A 147 -11.58 -3.68 -6.30
C TYR A 147 -11.75 -4.52 -7.58
N PRO A 148 -12.77 -4.29 -8.43
CA PRO A 148 -12.89 -4.99 -9.72
C PRO A 148 -11.65 -4.81 -10.61
N LYS A 149 -11.09 -3.59 -10.63
CA LYS A 149 -9.87 -3.27 -11.38
C LYS A 149 -8.64 -3.97 -10.80
N ALA A 150 -8.52 -4.07 -9.48
CA ALA A 150 -7.47 -4.85 -8.84
C ALA A 150 -7.53 -6.35 -9.22
N VAL A 151 -8.73 -6.93 -9.29
CA VAL A 151 -8.93 -8.33 -9.73
C VAL A 151 -8.56 -8.51 -11.21
N GLU A 152 -8.89 -7.53 -12.06
CA GLU A 152 -8.52 -7.54 -13.48
C GLU A 152 -6.99 -7.48 -13.66
N ILE A 153 -6.29 -6.63 -12.90
CA ILE A 153 -4.82 -6.59 -12.88
C ILE A 153 -4.23 -7.93 -12.44
N ALA A 154 -4.75 -8.53 -11.37
CA ALA A 154 -4.26 -9.82 -10.87
C ALA A 154 -4.42 -10.95 -11.91
N LYS A 155 -5.56 -10.99 -12.61
CA LYS A 155 -5.81 -11.96 -13.70
C LYS A 155 -4.87 -11.70 -14.88
N THR A 156 -4.69 -10.45 -15.27
CA THR A 156 -3.79 -10.07 -16.36
C THR A 156 -2.36 -10.50 -16.08
N LEU A 157 -1.86 -10.21 -14.88
CA LEU A 157 -0.52 -10.58 -14.45
C LEU A 157 -0.34 -12.10 -14.40
N ARG A 158 -1.33 -12.83 -13.87
CA ARG A 158 -1.34 -14.30 -13.89
C ARG A 158 -1.22 -14.84 -15.32
N ASP A 159 -2.01 -14.31 -16.24
CA ASP A 159 -2.03 -14.77 -17.63
C ASP A 159 -0.70 -14.48 -18.34
N TRP A 160 -0.05 -13.33 -18.08
CA TRP A 160 1.30 -13.04 -18.59
C TRP A 160 2.35 -13.99 -18.06
N ILE A 161 2.26 -14.36 -16.78
CA ILE A 161 3.16 -15.33 -16.14
C ILE A 161 2.99 -16.72 -16.79
N GLN A 162 1.76 -17.19 -16.92
CA GLN A 162 1.46 -18.50 -17.53
C GLN A 162 1.93 -18.60 -19.00
N LYS A 163 1.90 -17.48 -19.73
CA LYS A 163 2.37 -17.41 -21.13
C LYS A 163 3.89 -17.21 -21.26
N GLY A 164 4.63 -17.06 -20.16
CA GLY A 164 6.07 -16.76 -20.19
C GLY A 164 6.40 -15.33 -20.68
N GLN A 165 5.39 -14.47 -20.83
CA GLN A 165 5.57 -13.06 -21.22
C GLN A 165 6.05 -12.21 -20.03
N PHE A 166 5.81 -12.70 -18.82
CA PHE A 166 6.29 -12.11 -17.59
C PHE A 166 7.00 -13.18 -16.75
N LEU A 167 8.32 -13.07 -16.63
CA LEU A 167 9.10 -13.88 -15.70
C LEU A 167 9.16 -13.20 -14.34
N LEU A 168 8.98 -13.99 -13.28
CA LEU A 168 9.23 -13.54 -11.91
C LEU A 168 10.72 -13.25 -11.75
N THR A 169 11.04 -12.22 -10.97
CA THR A 169 12.43 -11.87 -10.66
C THR A 169 12.67 -11.96 -9.17
N GLU A 170 13.85 -12.43 -8.81
CA GLU A 170 14.38 -12.27 -7.46
C GLU A 170 14.71 -10.79 -7.23
N PRO A 171 14.40 -10.22 -6.06
CA PRO A 171 14.86 -8.89 -5.72
C PRO A 171 16.39 -8.84 -5.69
N VAL A 172 16.97 -7.81 -6.31
CA VAL A 172 18.42 -7.54 -6.32
C VAL A 172 18.91 -7.16 -4.92
N ALA A 173 18.07 -6.47 -4.15
CA ALA A 173 18.32 -6.15 -2.75
C ALA A 173 16.98 -6.08 -1.99
N PRO A 174 16.96 -6.45 -0.69
CA PRO A 174 15.76 -6.34 0.13
C PRO A 174 15.39 -4.87 0.36
N LEU A 175 14.11 -4.62 0.63
CA LEU A 175 13.67 -3.37 1.23
C LEU A 175 14.00 -3.38 2.73
N PRO A 176 14.21 -2.22 3.36
CA PRO A 176 14.40 -2.15 4.81
C PRO A 176 13.22 -2.79 5.58
N GLY A 177 13.50 -3.83 6.35
CA GLY A 177 12.48 -4.53 7.14
C GLY A 177 12.27 -3.94 8.53
N VAL A 178 11.54 -4.66 9.38
CA VAL A 178 11.27 -4.25 10.78
C VAL A 178 12.57 -4.14 11.56
N GLU A 179 13.52 -5.01 11.25
CA GLU A 179 14.87 -5.09 11.79
C GLU A 179 15.76 -3.92 11.40
N SER A 180 15.39 -3.11 10.42
CA SER A 180 16.22 -2.01 9.94
C SER A 180 16.26 -0.81 10.90
N GLY A 181 15.43 -0.79 11.94
CA GLY A 181 15.44 0.24 12.97
C GLY A 181 15.18 1.65 12.46
N ILE A 182 14.50 1.80 11.31
CA ILE A 182 14.21 3.13 10.74
C ILE A 182 13.36 3.93 11.74
N VAL A 183 13.85 5.12 12.08
CA VAL A 183 13.13 6.10 12.90
C VAL A 183 12.67 7.23 12.00
N ILE A 184 11.36 7.43 11.91
CA ILE A 184 10.78 8.57 11.19
C ILE A 184 10.74 9.76 12.14
N THR A 185 11.45 10.82 11.78
CA THR A 185 11.45 12.09 12.51
C THR A 185 10.68 13.11 11.69
N SER A 186 9.74 13.80 12.31
CA SER A 186 9.05 14.90 11.63
C SER A 186 9.96 16.13 11.54
N LEU A 187 9.80 16.91 10.48
CA LEU A 187 10.40 18.25 10.43
C LEU A 187 9.64 19.16 11.41
N GLU A 188 10.32 19.63 12.44
CA GLU A 188 9.79 20.69 13.30
C GLU A 188 10.17 22.05 12.72
N GLU A 189 9.18 22.76 12.19
CA GLU A 189 9.37 24.14 11.72
C GLU A 189 9.60 25.07 12.92
N ARG A 190 10.61 25.93 12.81
CA ARG A 190 10.84 26.97 13.82
C ARG A 190 9.78 28.04 13.66
N PRO A 191 9.21 28.57 14.76
CA PRO A 191 8.32 29.72 14.69
C PRO A 191 9.00 30.87 13.96
N ILE A 192 8.32 31.46 12.98
CA ILE A 192 8.77 32.71 12.35
C ILE A 192 8.72 33.77 13.45
N ARG A 193 9.88 34.29 13.85
CA ARG A 193 9.93 35.45 14.74
C ARG A 193 9.50 36.66 13.91
N GLU A 194 8.40 37.30 14.28
CA GLU A 194 8.05 38.60 13.71
C GLU A 194 9.18 39.61 14.02
N PRO A 195 9.53 40.49 13.07
CA PRO A 195 10.62 41.45 13.23
C PRO A 195 10.38 42.48 14.33
#